data_AF-A0A975P3R0-F1
#
_entry.id   AF-A0A975P3R0-F1
#
_cell.length_a   1.000
_cell.length_b   1.000
_cell.length_c   1.000
_cell.angle_alpha   90.00
_cell.angle_beta   90.00
_cell.angle_gamma   90.00
#
_symmetry.space_group_name_H-M   'P 1'
#
loop_
_entity.id
_entity.type
_entity.pdbx_description
1 polymer ?
#
loop_
_entity_poly.entity_id
_entity_poly.type
_entity_poly.pdbx_seq_one_letter_code
_entity_poly.pdbx_strand_id
1 'polypeptide(L)'
;MSFDHPPSFMLQATRKGAELVLNGTGDVLRVQDDGAGRLSLSAPQHSGLDGALAAFEALSNQGGELVILLDPQDWAALAPDLLTRGIAVPWQGQLAVFPALFWQVPDRWLKHAAPAYPTLWRAGPHGRHPLRAPKPDGLLYQRHIPWLDQVFSLRALAAEDLPLFHRWMNDPRVNAFFEEAGTLDQHRAYIARMAADPHMLPVIGALDSRAFAYFELYWARENRIGAVYDAGAWDRGWHVLVGEEDARGADYITAWLPSLMHYMFLAEPRTQSVMGEPRASHVQQLRNLGRGGFARLRDFDFAHKRAALVQLERQHFFEARLWARPPETEGAPLRLSPATLLSQGAQ
;
A
#
# COMPACT_ATOMS: atom_id res chain seq x y z
N MET A 1 -20.23 -23.34 -6.26
CA MET A 1 -18.92 -24.03 -6.20
C MET A 1 -18.11 -23.27 -5.17
N SER A 2 -17.71 -23.92 -4.08
CA SER A 2 -16.82 -23.31 -3.08
C SER A 2 -15.48 -23.08 -3.77
N PHE A 3 -15.11 -21.81 -3.96
CA PHE A 3 -13.75 -21.50 -4.36
C PHE A 3 -12.91 -21.70 -3.10
N ASP A 4 -12.13 -22.78 -3.06
CA ASP A 4 -11.09 -22.91 -2.05
C ASP A 4 -10.11 -21.76 -2.26
N HIS A 5 -10.31 -20.69 -1.49
CA HIS A 5 -9.43 -19.54 -1.48
C HIS A 5 -8.06 -20.02 -0.99
N PRO A 6 -6.95 -19.71 -1.68
CA PRO A 6 -5.63 -19.93 -1.09
C PRO A 6 -5.62 -19.23 0.28
N PRO A 7 -5.21 -19.93 1.36
CA PRO A 7 -5.24 -19.35 2.69
C PRO A 7 -4.41 -18.07 2.67
N SER A 8 -4.99 -16.97 3.17
CA SER A 8 -4.20 -15.76 3.40
C SER A 8 -3.02 -16.16 4.28
N PHE A 9 -1.82 -15.71 3.92
CA PHE A 9 -0.65 -15.94 4.78
C PHE A 9 -0.72 -15.10 6.06
N MET A 10 -1.69 -14.20 6.16
CA MET A 10 -1.87 -13.30 7.28
C MET A 10 -2.87 -13.88 8.27
N LEU A 11 -2.41 -14.07 9.52
CA LEU A 11 -3.30 -14.30 10.67
C LEU A 11 -4.28 -13.12 10.80
N GLN A 12 -5.57 -13.37 10.94
CA GLN A 12 -6.59 -12.32 11.10
C GLN A 12 -7.00 -12.17 12.57
N ALA A 13 -7.38 -10.94 12.95
CA ALA A 13 -7.90 -10.62 14.26
C ALA A 13 -9.26 -9.94 14.16
N THR A 14 -10.22 -10.33 15.00
CA THR A 14 -11.57 -9.77 15.01
C THR A 14 -11.87 -9.15 16.36
N ARG A 15 -12.23 -7.86 16.39
CA ARG A 15 -12.60 -7.16 17.62
C ARG A 15 -14.07 -7.41 17.96
N LYS A 16 -14.34 -7.85 19.19
CA LYS A 16 -15.67 -8.03 19.77
C LYS A 16 -15.71 -7.29 21.12
N GLY A 17 -16.07 -6.01 21.08
CA GLY A 17 -16.07 -5.15 22.27
C GLY A 17 -14.67 -4.97 22.87
N ALA A 18 -14.49 -5.46 24.10
CA ALA A 18 -13.24 -5.41 24.85
C ALA A 18 -12.31 -6.61 24.57
N GLU A 19 -12.68 -7.49 23.65
CA GLU A 19 -11.88 -8.65 23.26
C GLU A 19 -11.45 -8.56 21.80
N LEU A 20 -10.27 -9.06 21.51
CA LEU A 20 -9.72 -9.20 20.18
C LEU A 20 -9.32 -10.66 19.98
N VAL A 21 -10.06 -11.36 19.12
CA VAL A 21 -9.88 -12.79 18.88
C VAL A 21 -8.94 -13.00 17.70
N LEU A 22 -7.86 -13.75 17.90
CA LEU A 22 -6.93 -14.14 16.84
C LEU A 22 -7.40 -15.44 16.20
N ASN A 23 -7.78 -15.38 14.92
CA ASN A 23 -8.47 -16.47 14.24
C ASN A 23 -7.55 -17.69 14.08
N GLY A 24 -7.95 -18.83 14.64
CA GLY A 24 -7.22 -20.11 14.48
C GLY A 24 -6.03 -20.32 15.41
N THR A 25 -5.76 -19.41 16.35
CA THR A 25 -4.63 -19.56 17.32
C THR A 25 -5.09 -19.89 18.73
N GLY A 26 -6.36 -19.64 19.06
CA GLY A 26 -6.90 -19.76 20.42
C GLY A 26 -6.58 -18.56 21.33
N ASP A 27 -5.85 -17.55 20.83
CA ASP A 27 -5.58 -16.33 21.59
C ASP A 27 -6.78 -15.37 21.58
N VAL A 28 -7.07 -14.83 22.76
CA VAL A 28 -8.03 -13.73 22.97
C VAL A 28 -7.33 -12.64 23.76
N LEU A 29 -7.14 -11.47 23.15
CA LEU A 29 -6.44 -10.35 23.75
C LEU A 29 -7.48 -9.38 24.33
N ARG A 30 -7.19 -8.83 25.51
CA ARG A 30 -8.01 -7.81 26.16
C ARG A 30 -7.65 -6.44 25.60
N VAL A 31 -8.66 -5.69 25.21
CA VAL A 31 -8.57 -4.31 24.72
C VAL A 31 -9.32 -3.42 25.71
N GLN A 32 -8.61 -2.47 26.30
CA GLN A 32 -9.18 -1.44 27.16
C GLN A 32 -9.10 -0.09 26.44
N ASP A 33 -10.22 0.65 26.42
CA ASP A 33 -10.26 2.01 25.89
C ASP A 33 -9.97 3.00 27.01
N ASP A 34 -8.81 3.65 26.96
CA ASP A 34 -8.34 4.63 27.94
C ASP A 34 -8.75 6.07 27.55
N GLY A 35 -9.59 6.20 26.52
CA GLY A 35 -10.08 7.46 25.99
C GLY A 35 -9.03 8.24 25.21
N ALA A 36 -9.51 9.27 24.49
CA ALA A 36 -8.67 10.16 23.68
C ALA A 36 -7.80 9.42 22.64
N GLY A 37 -8.31 8.33 22.06
CA GLY A 37 -7.59 7.52 21.07
C GLY A 37 -6.51 6.62 21.65
N ARG A 38 -6.51 6.32 22.95
CA ARG A 38 -5.56 5.39 23.59
C ARG A 38 -6.24 4.05 23.86
N LEU A 39 -5.65 2.97 23.36
CA LEU A 39 -6.10 1.61 23.64
C LEU A 39 -4.99 0.82 24.34
N SER A 40 -5.23 0.30 25.53
CA SER A 40 -4.33 -0.68 26.16
C SER A 40 -4.64 -2.08 25.64
N LEU A 41 -3.60 -2.84 25.30
CA LEU A 41 -3.71 -4.18 24.72
C LEU A 41 -2.87 -5.20 25.49
N SER A 42 -3.45 -6.35 25.85
CA SER A 42 -2.68 -7.45 26.44
C SER A 42 -1.88 -8.24 25.40
N ALA A 43 -0.76 -8.85 25.81
CA ALA A 43 0.08 -9.64 24.92
C ALA A 43 -0.59 -10.95 24.45
N PRO A 44 -0.34 -11.40 23.19
CA PRO A 44 -0.73 -12.74 22.75
C PRO A 44 0.09 -13.81 23.49
N GLN A 45 -0.53 -14.95 23.82
CA GLN A 45 0.12 -16.00 24.61
C GLN A 45 0.78 -17.07 23.71
N HIS A 46 0.18 -17.38 22.55
CA HIS A 46 0.61 -18.51 21.71
C HIS A 46 1.11 -18.08 20.33
N SER A 47 0.51 -17.05 19.75
CA SER A 47 0.75 -16.63 18.35
C SER A 47 1.95 -15.70 18.15
N GLY A 48 2.64 -15.30 19.23
CA GLY A 48 3.87 -14.51 19.18
C GLY A 48 3.74 -13.21 18.37
N LEU A 49 4.77 -12.89 17.57
CA LEU A 49 4.82 -11.67 16.78
C LEU A 49 3.69 -11.59 15.75
N ASP A 50 3.38 -12.68 15.03
CA ASP A 50 2.31 -12.68 14.02
C ASP A 50 0.94 -12.34 14.63
N GLY A 51 0.69 -12.83 15.85
CA GLY A 51 -0.48 -12.46 16.65
C GLY A 51 -0.54 -10.99 17.00
N ALA A 52 0.59 -10.43 17.44
CA ALA A 52 0.69 -9.02 17.75
C ALA A 52 0.45 -8.14 16.51
N LEU A 53 1.06 -8.47 15.36
CA LEU A 53 0.87 -7.70 14.12
C LEU A 53 -0.58 -7.77 13.63
N ALA A 54 -1.22 -8.95 13.71
CA ALA A 54 -2.63 -9.11 13.39
C ALA A 54 -3.53 -8.25 14.30
N ALA A 55 -3.21 -8.21 15.59
CA ALA A 55 -3.93 -7.40 16.56
C ALA A 55 -3.78 -5.89 16.28
N PHE A 56 -2.55 -5.44 16.01
CA PHE A 56 -2.29 -4.04 15.69
C PHE A 56 -2.98 -3.60 14.39
N GLU A 57 -2.99 -4.45 13.35
CA GLU A 57 -3.75 -4.17 12.13
C GLU A 57 -5.24 -4.04 12.43
N ALA A 58 -5.85 -5.00 13.13
CA ALA A 58 -7.29 -4.96 13.40
C ALA A 58 -7.72 -3.71 14.19
N LEU A 59 -6.87 -3.20 15.07
CA LEU A 59 -7.14 -1.96 15.81
C LEU A 59 -6.86 -0.69 14.98
N SER A 60 -5.86 -0.72 14.09
CA SER A 60 -5.37 0.48 13.39
C SER A 60 -5.76 0.60 11.92
N ASN A 61 -6.46 -0.38 11.35
CA ASN A 61 -7.01 -0.34 9.99
C ASN A 61 -8.30 0.49 9.92
N GLN A 62 -8.33 1.62 10.65
CA GLN A 62 -9.43 2.56 10.75
C GLN A 62 -8.86 3.99 10.76
N GLY A 63 -9.63 4.96 10.26
CA GLY A 63 -9.15 6.34 10.06
C GLY A 63 -9.09 7.24 11.30
N GLY A 64 -9.56 6.77 12.46
CA GLY A 64 -9.62 7.57 13.70
C GLY A 64 -8.24 7.74 14.36
N GLU A 65 -8.13 8.68 15.32
CA GLU A 65 -6.96 8.83 16.18
C GLU A 65 -6.75 7.59 17.05
N LEU A 66 -5.52 7.08 17.09
CA LEU A 66 -5.19 5.86 17.81
C LEU A 66 -3.71 5.82 18.19
N VAL A 67 -3.42 5.38 19.40
CA VAL A 67 -2.17 4.78 19.85
C VAL A 67 -2.50 3.53 20.67
N ILE A 68 -1.74 2.45 20.46
CA ILE A 68 -1.92 1.20 21.23
C ILE A 68 -0.82 1.14 22.29
N LEU A 69 -1.22 1.05 23.55
CA LEU A 69 -0.34 1.01 24.72
C LEU A 69 -0.12 -0.43 25.14
N LEU A 70 1.14 -0.77 25.35
CA LEU A 70 1.60 -2.09 25.69
C LEU A 70 2.31 -2.01 27.04
N ASP A 71 1.81 -2.76 28.02
CA ASP A 71 2.47 -2.87 29.32
C ASP A 71 3.83 -3.57 29.16
N PRO A 72 4.95 -2.95 29.59
CA PRO A 72 6.27 -3.51 29.38
C PRO A 72 6.50 -4.87 30.04
N GLN A 73 5.79 -5.20 31.13
CA GLN A 73 5.91 -6.49 31.79
C GLN A 73 5.14 -7.56 31.03
N ASP A 74 3.91 -7.27 30.62
CA ASP A 74 3.08 -8.19 29.83
C ASP A 74 3.70 -8.47 28.44
N TRP A 75 4.34 -7.46 27.84
CA TRP A 75 4.94 -7.56 26.51
C TRP A 75 6.44 -7.88 26.49
N ALA A 76 7.03 -8.23 27.64
CA ALA A 76 8.48 -8.41 27.78
C ALA A 76 9.11 -9.38 26.76
N ALA A 77 8.40 -10.44 26.39
CA ALA A 77 8.88 -11.44 25.44
C ALA A 77 8.97 -10.92 23.99
N LEU A 78 8.08 -10.01 23.59
CA LEU A 78 8.02 -9.45 22.22
C LEU A 78 8.67 -8.08 22.11
N ALA A 79 8.89 -7.38 23.23
CA ALA A 79 9.41 -6.02 23.25
C ALA A 79 10.71 -5.82 22.44
N PRO A 80 11.73 -6.71 22.51
CA PRO A 80 12.96 -6.54 21.72
C PRO A 80 12.71 -6.51 20.21
N ASP A 81 11.83 -7.39 19.70
CA ASP A 81 11.48 -7.44 18.29
C ASP A 81 10.66 -6.21 17.86
N LEU A 82 9.68 -5.82 18.68
CA LEU A 82 8.83 -4.65 18.41
C LEU A 82 9.65 -3.36 18.34
N LEU A 83 10.61 -3.19 19.25
CA LEU A 83 11.51 -2.03 19.30
C LEU A 83 12.47 -2.02 18.11
N THR A 84 13.14 -3.15 17.83
CA THR A 84 14.17 -3.24 16.78
C THR A 84 13.57 -2.99 15.40
N ARG A 85 12.33 -3.41 15.18
CA ARG A 85 11.60 -3.22 13.90
C ARG A 85 10.89 -1.87 13.81
N GLY A 86 10.90 -1.07 14.86
CA GLY A 86 10.19 0.22 14.91
C GLY A 86 8.67 0.09 14.93
N ILE A 87 8.13 -1.07 15.32
CA ILE A 87 6.68 -1.30 15.48
C ILE A 87 6.17 -0.55 16.72
N ALA A 88 6.93 -0.62 17.81
CA ALA A 88 6.65 0.09 19.05
C ALA A 88 7.83 0.99 19.45
N VAL A 89 7.55 2.05 20.19
CA VAL A 89 8.55 2.95 20.76
C VAL A 89 8.27 3.19 22.24
N PRO A 90 9.29 3.50 23.07
CA PRO A 90 9.07 3.94 24.43
C PRO A 90 8.27 5.25 24.45
N TRP A 91 7.21 5.31 25.26
CA TRP A 91 6.38 6.50 25.40
C TRP A 91 5.73 6.52 26.78
N GLN A 92 6.00 7.57 27.57
CA GLN A 92 5.41 7.79 28.89
C GLN A 92 5.52 6.58 29.86
N GLY A 93 6.66 5.88 29.85
CA GLY A 93 6.88 4.71 30.73
C GLY A 93 6.26 3.39 30.24
N GLN A 94 5.61 3.40 29.07
CA GLN A 94 5.08 2.22 28.40
C GLN A 94 5.74 2.04 27.03
N LEU A 95 5.38 0.96 26.33
CA LEU A 95 5.63 0.83 24.89
C LEU A 95 4.36 1.26 24.14
N ALA A 96 4.53 2.05 23.08
CA ALA A 96 3.43 2.56 22.28
C ALA A 96 3.59 2.18 20.80
N VAL A 97 2.53 1.63 20.22
CA VAL A 97 2.42 1.39 18.78
C VAL A 97 1.63 2.54 18.17
N PHE A 98 2.34 3.38 17.42
CA PHE A 98 1.72 4.41 16.60
C PHE A 98 1.39 3.81 15.23
N PRO A 99 0.14 3.92 14.73
CA PRO A 99 -0.22 3.41 13.41
C PRO A 99 0.69 3.92 12.28
N ALA A 100 1.10 5.19 12.33
CA ALA A 100 2.00 5.78 11.34
C ALA A 100 3.42 5.14 11.33
N LEU A 101 3.84 4.50 12.43
CA LEU A 101 5.08 3.71 12.47
C LEU A 101 4.80 2.27 12.04
N PHE A 102 3.82 1.62 12.67
CA PHE A 102 3.46 0.23 12.41
C PHE A 102 3.17 -0.03 10.93
N TRP A 103 2.40 0.83 10.27
CA TRP A 103 2.06 0.72 8.84
C TRP A 103 3.26 0.91 7.90
N GLN A 104 4.45 1.23 8.41
CA GLN A 104 5.67 1.27 7.59
C GLN A 104 6.49 -0.03 7.65
N VAL A 105 6.10 -0.99 8.50
CA VAL A 105 6.87 -2.22 8.77
C VAL A 105 6.45 -3.33 7.80
N PRO A 106 7.31 -3.77 6.87
CA PRO A 106 6.89 -4.63 5.75
C PRO A 106 6.43 -6.03 6.17
N ASP A 107 6.86 -6.53 7.33
CA ASP A 107 6.64 -7.89 7.84
C ASP A 107 5.19 -8.37 7.77
N ARG A 108 4.23 -7.46 7.95
CA ARG A 108 2.82 -7.81 7.96
C ARG A 108 2.24 -7.98 6.56
N TRP A 109 2.63 -7.12 5.62
CA TRP A 109 1.92 -6.95 4.36
C TRP A 109 2.66 -7.54 3.16
N LEU A 110 4.00 -7.59 3.20
CA LEU A 110 4.81 -8.11 2.10
C LEU A 110 5.07 -9.60 2.28
N LYS A 111 4.82 -10.38 1.23
CA LYS A 111 5.18 -11.81 1.23
C LYS A 111 6.71 -12.01 1.20
N HIS A 112 7.41 -11.10 0.54
CA HIS A 112 8.85 -11.13 0.33
C HIS A 112 9.46 -9.82 0.87
N ALA A 113 9.42 -9.63 2.20
CA ALA A 113 10.16 -8.53 2.82
C ALA A 113 11.66 -8.80 2.68
N ALA A 114 12.38 -7.90 2.02
CA ALA A 114 13.83 -7.99 1.84
C ALA A 114 14.49 -6.67 2.27
N PRO A 115 15.74 -6.71 2.78
CA PRO A 115 16.51 -5.50 2.99
C PRO A 115 16.60 -4.65 1.71
N ALA A 116 16.77 -3.34 1.87
CA ALA A 116 16.92 -2.42 0.75
C ALA A 116 18.09 -2.87 -0.15
N TYR A 117 17.83 -2.97 -1.46
CA TYR A 117 18.84 -3.41 -2.42
C TYR A 117 20.05 -2.45 -2.41
N PRO A 118 21.30 -2.94 -2.44
CA PRO A 118 22.49 -2.10 -2.43
C PRO A 118 22.48 -1.02 -3.51
N THR A 119 22.89 0.20 -3.14
CA THR A 119 22.87 1.34 -4.06
C THR A 119 24.12 1.33 -4.95
N LEU A 120 23.96 0.89 -6.20
CA LEU A 120 24.97 1.07 -7.25
C LEU A 120 24.40 1.94 -8.36
N TRP A 121 25.02 3.09 -8.62
CA TRP A 121 24.53 4.04 -9.62
C TRP A 121 24.94 3.66 -11.05
N ARG A 122 24.02 3.84 -12.00
CA ARG A 122 24.24 3.70 -13.45
C ARG A 122 23.65 4.88 -14.22
N ALA A 123 24.09 5.06 -15.46
CA ALA A 123 23.47 6.03 -16.37
C ALA A 123 22.08 5.54 -16.83
N GLY A 124 21.17 6.48 -17.04
CA GLY A 124 19.83 6.26 -17.60
C GLY A 124 19.31 7.50 -18.32
N PRO A 125 18.03 7.46 -18.78
CA PRO A 125 17.49 8.43 -19.73
C PRO A 125 17.35 9.86 -19.17
N HIS A 126 17.15 10.00 -17.86
CA HIS A 126 16.97 11.28 -17.19
C HIS A 126 18.05 11.52 -16.11
N GLY A 127 19.28 11.09 -16.42
CA GLY A 127 20.43 11.15 -15.52
C GLY A 127 20.73 9.82 -14.84
N ARG A 128 21.47 9.86 -13.73
CA ARG A 128 21.86 8.65 -13.01
C ARG A 128 20.71 8.13 -12.16
N HIS A 129 20.58 6.82 -12.08
CA HIS A 129 19.65 6.12 -11.19
C HIS A 129 20.33 4.88 -10.59
N PRO A 130 19.85 4.34 -9.46
CA PRO A 130 20.41 3.12 -8.89
C PRO A 130 20.02 1.89 -9.71
N LEU A 131 20.86 0.87 -9.66
CA LEU A 131 20.55 -0.48 -10.10
C LEU A 131 19.32 -0.97 -9.34
N ARG A 132 18.29 -1.39 -10.07
CA ARG A 132 17.05 -1.90 -9.50
C ARG A 132 17.22 -3.36 -9.11
N ALA A 133 16.56 -3.76 -8.02
CA ALA A 133 16.49 -5.16 -7.62
C ALA A 133 15.86 -6.01 -8.75
N PRO A 134 16.15 -7.32 -8.81
CA PRO A 134 15.39 -8.25 -9.62
C PRO A 134 13.89 -8.14 -9.34
N LYS A 135 13.07 -8.32 -10.38
CA LYS A 135 11.61 -8.32 -10.21
C LYS A 135 11.20 -9.49 -9.34
N PRO A 136 10.34 -9.27 -8.32
CA PRO A 136 9.76 -10.36 -7.57
C PRO A 136 8.72 -11.10 -8.44
N ASP A 137 8.50 -12.37 -8.13
CA ASP A 137 7.45 -13.21 -8.72
C ASP A 137 6.38 -13.55 -7.68
N GLY A 138 5.31 -14.22 -8.11
CA GLY A 138 4.26 -14.71 -7.22
C GLY A 138 3.51 -13.61 -6.46
N LEU A 139 3.04 -13.96 -5.26
CA LEU A 139 2.29 -13.07 -4.37
C LEU A 139 3.23 -12.04 -3.75
N LEU A 140 2.87 -10.76 -3.82
CA LEU A 140 3.71 -9.65 -3.38
C LEU A 140 3.20 -9.01 -2.09
N TYR A 141 1.89 -8.77 -2.03
CA TYR A 141 1.25 -7.97 -0.98
C TYR A 141 -0.15 -8.50 -0.67
N GLN A 142 -0.55 -8.44 0.60
CA GLN A 142 -1.93 -8.63 1.03
C GLN A 142 -2.29 -7.66 2.16
N ARG A 143 -3.58 -7.28 2.25
CA ARG A 143 -4.20 -6.73 3.46
C ARG A 143 -5.71 -6.97 3.48
N HIS A 144 -6.31 -6.94 4.65
CA HIS A 144 -7.78 -6.94 4.78
C HIS A 144 -8.35 -5.54 4.53
N ILE A 145 -9.52 -5.47 3.87
CA ILE A 145 -10.27 -4.26 3.59
C ILE A 145 -11.57 -4.28 4.40
N PRO A 146 -11.65 -3.59 5.55
CA PRO A 146 -12.76 -3.77 6.49
C PRO A 146 -14.14 -3.43 5.92
N TRP A 147 -14.25 -2.43 5.05
CA TRP A 147 -15.54 -2.00 4.49
C TRP A 147 -16.02 -2.84 3.30
N LEU A 148 -15.15 -3.70 2.74
CA LEU A 148 -15.55 -4.71 1.77
C LEU A 148 -15.70 -6.09 2.43
N ASP A 149 -15.06 -6.27 3.59
CA ASP A 149 -14.80 -7.56 4.23
C ASP A 149 -14.12 -8.56 3.28
N GLN A 150 -13.10 -8.07 2.56
CA GLN A 150 -12.36 -8.85 1.57
C GLN A 150 -10.85 -8.68 1.77
N VAL A 151 -10.08 -9.65 1.31
CA VAL A 151 -8.62 -9.55 1.24
C VAL A 151 -8.21 -9.00 -0.11
N PHE A 152 -7.60 -7.81 -0.10
CA PHE A 152 -6.93 -7.27 -1.28
C PHE A 152 -5.54 -7.87 -1.40
N SER A 153 -5.14 -8.24 -2.61
CA SER A 153 -3.82 -8.78 -2.90
C SER A 153 -3.22 -8.24 -4.18
N LEU A 154 -1.88 -8.19 -4.23
CA LEU A 154 -1.10 -7.94 -5.44
C LEU A 154 -0.19 -9.12 -5.69
N ARG A 155 -0.14 -9.58 -6.94
CA ARG A 155 0.84 -10.56 -7.42
C ARG A 155 1.51 -10.10 -8.71
N ALA A 156 2.73 -10.55 -8.95
CA ALA A 156 3.38 -10.33 -10.24
C ALA A 156 2.53 -10.93 -11.37
N LEU A 157 2.49 -10.25 -12.51
CA LEU A 157 1.89 -10.78 -13.74
C LEU A 157 2.70 -11.99 -14.20
N ALA A 158 2.00 -13.07 -14.52
CA ALA A 158 2.60 -14.32 -14.97
C ALA A 158 2.11 -14.71 -16.38
N ALA A 159 2.76 -15.69 -17.01
CA ALA A 159 2.47 -16.05 -18.41
C ALA A 159 1.04 -16.60 -18.60
N GLU A 160 0.52 -17.27 -17.57
CA GLU A 160 -0.84 -17.79 -17.46
C GLU A 160 -1.91 -16.70 -17.45
N ASP A 161 -1.56 -15.45 -17.16
CA ASP A 161 -2.50 -14.32 -17.17
C ASP A 161 -2.80 -13.79 -18.57
N LEU A 162 -2.09 -14.26 -19.60
CA LEU A 162 -2.24 -13.75 -20.96
C LEU A 162 -3.70 -13.73 -21.44
N PRO A 163 -4.54 -14.77 -21.23
CA PRO A 163 -5.94 -14.72 -21.64
C PRO A 163 -6.74 -13.62 -20.92
N LEU A 164 -6.49 -13.42 -19.62
CA LEU A 164 -7.15 -12.40 -18.80
C LEU A 164 -6.72 -11.00 -19.26
N PHE A 165 -5.41 -10.78 -19.38
CA PHE A 165 -4.83 -9.54 -19.89
C PHE A 165 -5.37 -9.21 -21.28
N HIS A 166 -5.43 -10.20 -22.18
CA HIS A 166 -5.94 -10.01 -23.54
C HIS A 166 -7.41 -9.64 -23.59
N ARG A 167 -8.24 -10.24 -22.72
CA ARG A 167 -9.65 -9.85 -22.57
C ARG A 167 -9.76 -8.39 -22.12
N TRP A 168 -9.03 -8.00 -21.08
CA TRP A 168 -9.10 -6.64 -20.54
C TRP A 168 -8.60 -5.58 -21.52
N MET A 169 -7.48 -5.81 -22.22
CA MET A 169 -6.96 -4.84 -23.19
C MET A 169 -7.88 -4.63 -24.39
N ASN A 170 -8.68 -5.64 -24.75
CA ASN A 170 -9.67 -5.55 -25.82
C ASN A 170 -11.06 -5.07 -25.35
N ASP A 171 -11.28 -4.84 -24.05
CA ASP A 171 -12.49 -4.15 -23.57
C ASP A 171 -12.47 -2.70 -24.13
N PRO A 172 -13.48 -2.28 -24.91
CA PRO A 172 -13.52 -0.93 -25.51
C PRO A 172 -13.33 0.20 -24.50
N ARG A 173 -13.82 0.03 -23.26
CA ARG A 173 -13.67 1.01 -22.18
C ARG A 173 -12.23 1.10 -21.69
N VAL A 174 -11.54 -0.03 -21.59
CA VAL A 174 -10.11 -0.07 -21.22
C VAL A 174 -9.28 0.51 -22.36
N ASN A 175 -9.53 0.05 -23.58
CA ASN A 175 -8.79 0.48 -24.76
C ASN A 175 -8.91 1.99 -25.03
N ALA A 176 -10.02 2.63 -24.67
CA ALA A 176 -10.18 4.08 -24.77
C ALA A 176 -9.14 4.90 -23.98
N PHE A 177 -8.45 4.28 -23.01
CA PHE A 177 -7.41 4.93 -22.21
C PHE A 177 -6.04 4.26 -22.32
N PHE A 178 -6.00 2.92 -22.41
CA PHE A 178 -4.75 2.17 -22.50
C PHE A 178 -4.23 2.08 -23.94
N GLU A 179 -5.12 2.11 -24.95
CA GLU A 179 -4.77 2.08 -26.38
C GLU A 179 -3.93 0.85 -26.80
N GLU A 180 -4.09 -0.28 -26.10
CA GLU A 180 -3.35 -1.53 -26.31
C GLU A 180 -4.24 -2.68 -26.82
N ALA A 181 -5.42 -2.41 -27.40
CA ALA A 181 -6.21 -3.47 -28.04
C ALA A 181 -5.43 -4.12 -29.20
N GLY A 182 -5.55 -5.44 -29.32
CA GLY A 182 -4.72 -6.19 -30.26
C GLY A 182 -4.90 -7.71 -30.18
N THR A 183 -4.09 -8.40 -30.97
CA THR A 183 -4.07 -9.86 -31.05
C THR A 183 -3.42 -10.47 -29.82
N LEU A 184 -3.66 -11.77 -29.62
CA LEU A 184 -3.04 -12.51 -28.52
C LEU A 184 -1.51 -12.49 -28.58
N ASP A 185 -0.94 -12.52 -29.80
CA ASP A 185 0.51 -12.49 -30.00
C ASP A 185 1.11 -11.12 -29.69
N GLN A 186 0.41 -10.03 -30.04
CA GLN A 186 0.82 -8.67 -29.67
C GLN A 186 0.88 -8.53 -28.15
N HIS A 187 -0.13 -9.04 -27.43
CA HIS A 187 -0.13 -9.01 -25.96
C HIS A 187 0.93 -9.92 -25.34
N ARG A 188 1.20 -11.09 -25.92
CA ARG A 188 2.30 -11.95 -25.47
C ARG A 188 3.65 -11.21 -25.58
N ALA A 189 3.88 -10.53 -26.70
CA ALA A 189 5.07 -9.71 -26.90
C ALA A 189 5.10 -8.52 -25.92
N TYR A 190 3.97 -7.89 -25.64
CA TYR A 190 3.85 -6.82 -24.64
C TYR A 190 4.29 -7.28 -23.25
N ILE A 191 3.75 -8.41 -22.77
CA ILE A 191 4.09 -8.99 -21.47
C ILE A 191 5.58 -9.34 -21.41
N ALA A 192 6.13 -9.96 -22.47
CA ALA A 192 7.55 -10.30 -22.53
C ALA A 192 8.45 -9.05 -22.46
N ARG A 193 8.07 -7.96 -23.13
CA ARG A 193 8.77 -6.67 -23.06
C ARG A 193 8.73 -6.09 -21.65
N MET A 194 7.56 -6.08 -21.00
CA MET A 194 7.43 -5.63 -19.61
C MET A 194 8.23 -6.51 -18.63
N ALA A 195 8.32 -7.81 -18.88
CA ALA A 195 9.13 -8.74 -18.09
C ALA A 195 10.64 -8.51 -18.28
N ALA A 196 11.08 -8.11 -19.47
CA ALA A 196 12.48 -7.78 -19.74
C ALA A 196 12.91 -6.39 -19.22
N ASP A 197 11.96 -5.47 -19.07
CA ASP A 197 12.27 -4.07 -18.77
C ASP A 197 12.44 -3.78 -17.26
N PRO A 198 13.66 -3.56 -16.73
CA PRO A 198 13.89 -3.43 -15.29
C PRO A 198 13.21 -2.22 -14.66
N HIS A 199 12.74 -1.25 -15.46
CA HIS A 199 12.07 -0.08 -14.91
C HIS A 199 10.59 -0.29 -14.56
N MET A 200 10.00 -1.39 -15.04
CA MET A 200 8.57 -1.72 -14.91
C MET A 200 8.36 -2.91 -13.97
N LEU A 201 7.20 -2.99 -13.34
CA LEU A 201 6.72 -4.16 -12.60
C LEU A 201 5.22 -4.31 -12.86
N PRO A 202 4.83 -5.20 -13.80
CA PRO A 202 3.43 -5.50 -14.07
C PRO A 202 2.86 -6.39 -12.96
N VAL A 203 1.71 -6.02 -12.40
CA VAL A 203 1.05 -6.75 -11.31
C VAL A 203 -0.45 -6.89 -11.54
N ILE A 204 -1.03 -7.97 -11.00
CA ILE A 204 -2.46 -8.22 -10.96
C ILE A 204 -2.98 -7.93 -9.55
N GLY A 205 -4.05 -7.13 -9.47
CA GLY A 205 -4.82 -6.92 -8.25
C GLY A 205 -6.00 -7.87 -8.16
N ALA A 206 -6.21 -8.44 -6.97
CA ALA A 206 -7.33 -9.33 -6.69
C ALA A 206 -8.02 -9.00 -5.35
N LEU A 207 -9.32 -9.28 -5.28
CA LEU A 207 -10.12 -9.32 -4.04
C LEU A 207 -10.58 -10.76 -3.81
N ASP A 208 -10.25 -11.33 -2.65
CA ASP A 208 -10.48 -12.75 -2.32
C ASP A 208 -10.01 -13.71 -3.43
N SER A 209 -8.85 -13.40 -4.01
CA SER A 209 -8.22 -14.10 -5.14
C SER A 209 -8.92 -13.94 -6.51
N ARG A 210 -10.03 -13.20 -6.60
CA ARG A 210 -10.61 -12.81 -7.89
C ARG A 210 -9.87 -11.61 -8.48
N ALA A 211 -9.12 -11.84 -9.54
CA ALA A 211 -8.43 -10.78 -10.28
C ALA A 211 -9.42 -9.77 -10.85
N PHE A 212 -9.15 -8.47 -10.66
CA PHE A 212 -10.04 -7.40 -11.12
C PHE A 212 -9.32 -6.23 -11.79
N ALA A 213 -8.02 -6.06 -11.54
CA ALA A 213 -7.24 -4.95 -12.07
C ALA A 213 -5.83 -5.38 -12.49
N TYR A 214 -5.28 -4.65 -13.45
CA TYR A 214 -3.89 -4.72 -13.87
C TYR A 214 -3.22 -3.38 -13.59
N PHE A 215 -2.01 -3.43 -13.04
CA PHE A 215 -1.21 -2.26 -12.74
C PHE A 215 0.20 -2.39 -13.33
N GLU A 216 0.73 -1.25 -13.76
CA GLU A 216 2.13 -1.11 -14.16
C GLU A 216 2.82 -0.20 -13.17
N LEU A 217 3.66 -0.76 -12.30
CA LEU A 217 4.43 0.03 -11.35
C LEU A 217 5.78 0.35 -11.95
N TYR A 218 6.22 1.60 -11.90
CA TYR A 218 7.46 2.00 -12.56
C TYR A 218 8.34 2.89 -11.68
N TRP A 219 9.62 2.94 -12.01
CA TRP A 219 10.55 3.92 -11.45
C TRP A 219 10.46 5.22 -12.24
N ALA A 220 10.04 6.30 -11.59
CA ALA A 220 9.73 7.57 -12.26
C ALA A 220 10.96 8.17 -12.95
N ARG A 221 12.15 8.02 -12.34
CA ARG A 221 13.42 8.51 -12.90
C ARG A 221 13.79 7.87 -14.25
N GLU A 222 13.40 6.63 -14.48
CA GLU A 222 13.63 5.91 -15.75
C GLU A 222 12.46 6.07 -16.73
N ASN A 223 11.29 6.47 -16.25
CA ASN A 223 10.09 6.61 -17.05
C ASN A 223 9.98 8.01 -17.67
N ARG A 224 9.15 8.18 -18.70
CA ARG A 224 8.95 9.47 -19.42
C ARG A 224 8.60 10.64 -18.49
N ILE A 225 7.94 10.38 -17.36
CA ILE A 225 7.61 11.39 -16.36
C ILE A 225 8.87 11.94 -15.65
N GLY A 226 9.96 11.18 -15.63
CA GLY A 226 11.24 11.62 -15.05
C GLY A 226 11.88 12.80 -15.78
N ALA A 227 11.47 13.09 -17.02
CA ALA A 227 11.90 14.27 -17.75
C ALA A 227 11.17 15.56 -17.32
N VAL A 228 10.05 15.44 -16.61
CA VAL A 228 9.16 16.59 -16.35
C VAL A 228 9.37 17.22 -14.99
N TYR A 229 10.14 16.62 -14.10
CA TYR A 229 10.48 17.20 -12.80
C TYR A 229 11.83 16.66 -12.35
N ASP A 230 12.38 17.18 -11.25
CA ASP A 230 13.60 16.62 -10.66
C ASP A 230 13.27 15.29 -9.95
N ALA A 231 13.21 14.22 -10.75
CA ALA A 231 12.77 12.92 -10.26
C ALA A 231 13.74 12.35 -9.23
N GLY A 232 13.22 11.98 -8.06
CA GLY A 232 13.97 11.28 -7.03
C GLY A 232 14.45 9.91 -7.52
N ALA A 233 15.58 9.45 -6.99
CA ALA A 233 16.19 8.19 -7.39
C ALA A 233 15.34 6.95 -7.07
N TRP A 234 14.38 7.05 -6.16
CA TRP A 234 13.44 5.98 -5.82
C TRP A 234 11.98 6.41 -5.97
N ASP A 235 11.72 7.51 -6.66
CA ASP A 235 10.35 7.91 -6.98
C ASP A 235 9.72 6.82 -7.85
N ARG A 236 8.46 6.53 -7.55
CA ARG A 236 7.69 5.52 -8.26
C ARG A 236 6.48 6.14 -8.90
N GLY A 237 5.88 5.46 -9.86
CA GLY A 237 4.56 5.81 -10.35
C GLY A 237 3.81 4.56 -10.79
N TRP A 238 2.58 4.76 -11.25
CA TRP A 238 1.73 3.65 -11.65
C TRP A 238 0.84 4.01 -12.85
N HIS A 239 0.53 2.99 -13.64
CA HIS A 239 -0.66 2.97 -14.48
C HIS A 239 -1.62 1.91 -13.97
N VAL A 240 -2.91 2.10 -14.24
CA VAL A 240 -3.97 1.21 -13.80
C VAL A 240 -5.01 1.04 -14.90
N LEU A 241 -5.47 -0.20 -15.04
CA LEU A 241 -6.77 -0.50 -15.62
C LEU A 241 -7.57 -1.37 -14.64
N VAL A 242 -8.86 -1.06 -14.52
CA VAL A 242 -9.83 -1.90 -13.81
C VAL A 242 -10.61 -2.66 -14.88
N GLY A 243 -10.36 -3.96 -14.97
CA GLY A 243 -10.91 -4.82 -15.99
C GLY A 243 -12.33 -5.29 -15.69
N GLU A 244 -12.64 -5.53 -14.42
CA GLU A 244 -13.96 -6.01 -14.00
C GLU A 244 -14.88 -4.85 -13.60
N GLU A 245 -16.11 -4.86 -14.14
CA GLU A 245 -17.04 -3.74 -14.01
C GLU A 245 -17.64 -3.59 -12.60
N ASP A 246 -17.81 -4.71 -11.92
CA ASP A 246 -18.38 -4.84 -10.57
C ASP A 246 -17.36 -4.54 -9.46
N ALA A 247 -16.08 -4.36 -9.82
CA ALA A 247 -15.01 -3.92 -8.92
C ALA A 247 -14.70 -2.42 -9.10
N ARG A 248 -15.73 -1.62 -9.41
CA ARG A 248 -15.66 -0.16 -9.61
C ARG A 248 -16.51 0.57 -8.60
N GLY A 249 -16.20 1.84 -8.37
CA GLY A 249 -16.94 2.71 -7.46
C GLY A 249 -16.08 3.17 -6.29
N ALA A 250 -16.70 3.97 -5.41
CA ALA A 250 -16.01 4.61 -4.29
C ALA A 250 -15.36 3.59 -3.36
N ASP A 251 -16.08 2.54 -2.96
CA ASP A 251 -15.56 1.56 -2.01
C ASP A 251 -14.36 0.79 -2.54
N TYR A 252 -14.36 0.46 -3.84
CA TYR A 252 -13.26 -0.23 -4.51
C TYR A 252 -12.05 0.67 -4.73
N ILE A 253 -12.23 1.92 -5.19
CA ILE A 253 -11.09 2.83 -5.38
C ILE A 253 -10.42 3.17 -4.05
N THR A 254 -11.19 3.36 -2.98
CA THR A 254 -10.63 3.55 -1.64
C THR A 254 -9.96 2.28 -1.11
N ALA A 255 -10.30 1.10 -1.64
CA ALA A 255 -9.64 -0.15 -1.28
C ALA A 255 -8.30 -0.32 -2.02
N TRP A 256 -8.30 -0.30 -3.34
CA TRP A 256 -7.12 -0.67 -4.12
C TRP A 256 -6.08 0.45 -4.21
N LEU A 257 -6.49 1.73 -4.33
CA LEU A 257 -5.53 2.82 -4.56
C LEU A 257 -4.58 2.99 -3.36
N PRO A 258 -5.07 3.15 -2.11
CA PRO A 258 -4.17 3.22 -0.97
C PRO A 258 -3.38 1.93 -0.74
N SER A 259 -3.94 0.76 -1.06
CA SER A 259 -3.21 -0.51 -0.98
C SER A 259 -2.02 -0.56 -1.94
N LEU A 260 -2.20 -0.06 -3.16
CA LEU A 260 -1.15 0.00 -4.17
C LEU A 260 -0.04 0.96 -3.74
N MET A 261 -0.41 2.14 -3.23
CA MET A 261 0.56 3.12 -2.73
C MET A 261 1.34 2.58 -1.53
N HIS A 262 0.62 1.93 -0.61
CA HIS A 262 1.22 1.27 0.54
C HIS A 262 2.26 0.23 0.10
N TYR A 263 1.90 -0.66 -0.82
CA TYR A 263 2.85 -1.61 -1.39
C TYR A 263 4.08 -0.92 -1.99
N MET A 264 3.90 0.15 -2.78
CA MET A 264 5.02 0.86 -3.41
C MET A 264 5.97 1.48 -2.39
N PHE A 265 5.45 2.02 -1.27
CA PHE A 265 6.23 2.55 -0.16
C PHE A 265 6.93 1.46 0.66
N LEU A 266 6.31 0.29 0.85
CA LEU A 266 6.92 -0.80 1.61
C LEU A 266 7.96 -1.56 0.81
N ALA A 267 7.70 -1.81 -0.48
CA ALA A 267 8.57 -2.60 -1.35
C ALA A 267 9.92 -1.92 -1.62
N GLU A 268 9.99 -0.59 -1.49
CA GLU A 268 11.24 0.16 -1.47
C GLU A 268 11.16 1.27 -0.41
N PRO A 269 11.74 1.06 0.79
CA PRO A 269 11.62 2.01 1.88
C PRO A 269 12.25 3.38 1.59
N ARG A 270 13.13 3.49 0.59
CA ARG A 270 13.71 4.78 0.14
C ARG A 270 12.77 5.60 -0.74
N THR A 271 11.66 5.04 -1.23
CA THR A 271 10.65 5.78 -2.00
C THR A 271 9.99 6.83 -1.12
N GLN A 272 10.23 8.10 -1.42
CA GLN A 272 9.62 9.26 -0.73
C GLN A 272 8.38 9.79 -1.45
N SER A 273 8.27 9.55 -2.75
CA SER A 273 7.18 10.08 -3.57
C SER A 273 6.63 9.03 -4.52
N VAL A 274 5.30 8.99 -4.62
CA VAL A 274 4.60 8.31 -5.71
C VAL A 274 3.95 9.33 -6.63
N MET A 275 4.28 9.24 -7.92
CA MET A 275 3.95 10.21 -8.94
C MET A 275 2.87 9.68 -9.88
N GLY A 276 2.01 10.58 -10.35
CA GLY A 276 1.01 10.28 -11.36
C GLY A 276 0.91 11.37 -12.41
N GLU A 277 0.39 11.01 -13.57
CA GLU A 277 0.20 11.93 -14.71
C GLU A 277 -1.17 11.74 -15.41
N PRO A 278 -2.30 11.87 -14.67
CA PRO A 278 -3.63 11.85 -15.28
C PRO A 278 -3.81 12.98 -16.28
N ARG A 279 -4.74 12.81 -17.23
CA ARG A 279 -5.17 13.90 -18.14
C ARG A 279 -5.69 15.08 -17.31
N ALA A 280 -5.21 16.29 -17.59
CA ALA A 280 -5.56 17.50 -16.84
C ALA A 280 -7.07 17.83 -16.91
N SER A 281 -7.76 17.42 -17.97
CA SER A 281 -9.20 17.57 -18.14
C SER A 281 -10.04 16.56 -17.35
N HIS A 282 -9.44 15.50 -16.79
CA HIS A 282 -10.17 14.44 -16.10
C HIS A 282 -10.45 14.81 -14.63
N VAL A 283 -11.37 15.77 -14.43
CA VAL A 283 -11.68 16.37 -13.12
C VAL A 283 -12.06 15.33 -12.06
N GLN A 284 -12.85 14.31 -12.42
CA GLN A 284 -13.24 13.25 -11.48
C GLN A 284 -12.03 12.45 -10.97
N GLN A 285 -11.10 12.09 -11.86
CA GLN A 285 -9.88 11.38 -11.49
C GLN A 285 -9.00 12.24 -10.57
N LEU A 286 -8.84 13.53 -10.91
CA LEU A 286 -8.08 14.47 -10.08
C LEU A 286 -8.70 14.64 -8.69
N ARG A 287 -10.03 14.71 -8.60
CA ARG A 287 -10.76 14.75 -7.31
C ARG A 287 -10.54 13.48 -6.50
N ASN A 288 -10.59 12.31 -7.13
CA ASN A 288 -10.33 11.03 -6.46
C ASN A 288 -8.89 10.95 -5.94
N LEU A 289 -7.92 11.40 -6.73
CA LEU A 289 -6.51 11.47 -6.33
C LEU A 289 -6.31 12.45 -5.17
N GLY A 290 -6.92 13.64 -5.22
CA GLY A 290 -6.89 14.59 -4.11
C GLY A 290 -7.47 14.02 -2.81
N ARG A 291 -8.58 13.28 -2.88
CA ARG A 291 -9.13 12.54 -1.73
C ARG A 291 -8.21 11.44 -1.22
N GLY A 292 -7.38 10.89 -2.10
CA GLY A 292 -6.33 9.92 -1.76
C GLY A 292 -5.01 10.57 -1.31
N GLY A 293 -5.00 11.89 -1.03
CA GLY A 293 -3.84 12.64 -0.53
C GLY A 293 -2.84 13.11 -1.59
N PHE A 294 -3.15 12.97 -2.88
CA PHE A 294 -2.27 13.47 -3.93
C PHE A 294 -2.40 14.99 -4.09
N ALA A 295 -1.26 15.68 -4.04
CA ALA A 295 -1.16 17.07 -4.44
C ALA A 295 -1.06 17.18 -5.98
N ARG A 296 -1.80 18.12 -6.59
CA ARG A 296 -1.58 18.53 -7.99
C ARG A 296 -0.51 19.61 -8.00
N LEU A 297 0.68 19.28 -8.54
CA LEU A 297 1.82 20.19 -8.54
C LEU A 297 1.73 21.23 -9.65
N ARG A 298 1.50 20.77 -10.89
CA ARG A 298 1.40 21.61 -12.09
C ARG A 298 0.86 20.82 -13.28
N ASP A 299 0.42 21.53 -14.31
CA ASP A 299 0.11 20.92 -15.60
C ASP A 299 1.32 20.99 -16.55
N PHE A 300 1.38 20.06 -17.50
CA PHE A 300 2.39 20.00 -18.54
C PHE A 300 1.87 19.23 -19.76
N ASP A 301 2.58 19.30 -20.88
CA ASP A 301 2.16 18.67 -22.12
C ASP A 301 3.09 17.50 -22.49
N PHE A 302 2.51 16.33 -22.67
CA PHE A 302 3.07 15.25 -23.47
C PHE A 302 2.63 15.43 -24.93
N ALA A 303 3.36 14.81 -25.86
CA ALA A 303 3.04 14.84 -27.29
C ALA A 303 1.59 14.40 -27.61
N HIS A 304 0.99 13.55 -26.77
CA HIS A 304 -0.34 12.96 -26.98
C HIS A 304 -1.39 13.43 -25.95
N LYS A 305 -1.03 14.22 -24.94
CA LYS A 305 -1.98 14.74 -23.92
C LYS A 305 -1.44 15.91 -23.10
N ARG A 306 -2.33 16.78 -22.64
CA ARG A 306 -2.07 17.65 -21.49
C ARG A 306 -2.30 16.88 -20.19
N ALA A 307 -1.27 16.75 -19.38
CA ALA A 307 -1.27 16.00 -18.13
C ALA A 307 -1.15 16.93 -16.91
N ALA A 308 -1.67 16.47 -15.78
CA ALA A 308 -1.45 17.08 -14.48
C ALA A 308 -0.45 16.22 -13.71
N LEU A 309 0.68 16.81 -13.29
CA LEU A 309 1.64 16.15 -12.42
C LEU A 309 1.06 16.11 -11.01
N VAL A 310 0.85 14.91 -10.49
CA VAL A 310 0.41 14.69 -9.11
C VAL A 310 1.44 13.93 -8.31
N GLN A 311 1.49 14.19 -7.01
CA GLN A 311 2.44 13.57 -6.08
C GLN A 311 1.73 13.18 -4.79
N LEU A 312 1.99 11.97 -4.32
CA LEU A 312 1.71 11.53 -2.96
C LEU A 312 3.03 11.37 -2.23
N GLU A 313 3.22 12.13 -1.17
CA GLU A 313 4.38 12.02 -0.30
C GLU A 313 4.21 10.89 0.70
N ARG A 314 5.30 10.15 0.93
CA ARG A 314 5.36 9.07 1.91
C ARG A 314 4.91 9.53 3.29
N GLN A 315 5.48 10.65 3.75
CA GLN A 315 5.21 11.18 5.09
C GLN A 315 3.71 11.49 5.25
N HIS A 316 3.13 12.19 4.28
CA HIS A 316 1.71 12.51 4.27
C HIS A 316 0.83 11.25 4.28
N PHE A 317 1.17 10.23 3.46
CA PHE A 317 0.43 8.98 3.41
C PHE A 317 0.31 8.31 4.78
N PHE A 318 1.43 8.21 5.51
CA PHE A 318 1.45 7.52 6.79
C PHE A 318 0.91 8.36 7.95
N GLU A 319 1.24 9.65 8.00
CA GLU A 319 0.77 10.54 9.07
C GLU A 319 -0.74 10.76 9.01
N ALA A 320 -1.29 10.95 7.80
CA ALA A 320 -2.72 11.15 7.58
C ALA A 320 -3.52 9.83 7.52
N ARG A 321 -2.86 8.68 7.70
CA ARG A 321 -3.49 7.34 7.75
C ARG A 321 -4.29 7.01 6.49
N LEU A 322 -3.80 7.42 5.33
CA LEU A 322 -4.52 7.33 4.06
C LEU A 322 -4.78 5.89 3.59
N TRP A 323 -4.18 4.89 4.25
CA TRP A 323 -4.49 3.47 4.03
C TRP A 323 -5.92 3.12 4.44
N ALA A 324 -6.48 3.79 5.45
CA ALA A 324 -7.82 3.55 5.95
C ALA A 324 -8.85 4.39 5.19
N ARG A 325 -10.12 3.98 5.23
CA ARG A 325 -11.20 4.81 4.71
C ARG A 325 -11.29 6.08 5.55
N PRO A 326 -11.13 7.28 4.96
CA PRO A 326 -11.28 8.53 5.71
C PRO A 326 -12.69 8.59 6.30
N PRO A 327 -12.85 8.97 7.57
CA PRO A 327 -14.18 9.28 8.10
C PRO A 327 -14.75 10.47 7.33
N GLU A 328 -16.08 10.57 7.25
CA GLU A 328 -16.76 11.75 6.70
C GLU A 328 -16.62 12.92 7.70
N THR A 329 -15.45 13.53 7.80
CA THR A 329 -15.20 14.68 8.67
C THR A 329 -14.51 15.82 7.92
N GLU A 330 -14.66 17.04 8.43
CA GLU A 330 -14.15 18.29 7.81
C GLU A 330 -12.61 18.45 7.85
N GLY A 331 -11.84 17.37 8.02
CA GLY A 331 -10.38 17.39 7.86
C GLY A 331 -9.59 17.94 9.06
N ALA A 332 -10.00 17.63 10.29
CA ALA A 332 -9.21 17.98 11.47
C ALA A 332 -7.85 17.21 11.50
N PRO A 333 -6.73 17.87 11.82
CA PRO A 333 -5.42 17.22 11.89
C PRO A 333 -5.33 16.23 13.05
N LEU A 334 -4.65 15.09 12.84
CA LEU A 334 -4.52 14.00 13.81
C LEU A 334 -3.55 14.37 14.95
N ARG A 335 -4.07 14.51 16.17
CA ARG A 335 -3.30 14.86 17.40
C ARG A 335 -2.28 13.81 17.78
N LEU A 336 -2.57 12.54 17.51
CA LEU A 336 -1.70 11.39 17.81
C LEU A 336 -0.73 11.04 16.66
N SER A 337 -0.38 12.02 15.83
CA SER A 337 0.68 11.86 14.82
C SER A 337 2.07 11.87 15.50
N PRO A 338 2.97 10.90 15.22
CA PRO A 338 4.33 10.91 15.75
C PRO A 338 5.08 12.22 15.50
N ALA A 339 4.91 12.87 14.35
CA ALA A 339 5.57 14.16 14.08
C ALA A 339 5.06 15.30 15.00
N THR A 340 3.78 15.27 15.37
CA THR A 340 3.20 16.22 16.33
C THR A 340 3.69 15.93 17.76
N LEU A 341 3.77 14.65 18.14
CA LEU A 341 4.16 14.27 19.49
C LEU A 341 5.68 14.39 19.74
N LEU A 342 6.51 14.05 18.75
CA LEU A 342 7.97 14.18 18.84
C LEU A 342 8.43 15.65 18.90
N SER A 343 7.70 16.57 18.26
CA SER A 343 7.97 18.00 18.37
C SER A 343 7.53 18.60 19.71
N GLN A 344 6.58 17.97 20.40
CA GLN A 344 6.11 18.40 21.73
C GLN A 344 6.88 17.74 22.88
N GLY A 345 7.54 16.61 22.64
CA GLY A 345 8.24 15.80 23.65
C GLY A 345 9.71 16.17 23.91
N ALA A 346 10.17 17.36 23.52
CA ALA A 346 11.53 17.85 23.78
C ALA A 346 11.63 18.82 24.98
N GLN A 347 10.75 18.69 25.98
CA GLN A 347 10.85 19.43 27.25
C GLN A 347 11.08 18.50 28.42
#